data_AF-A0A8T2ABX1-F1
#
_entry.id   AF-A0A8T2ABX1-F1
#
_cell.length_a   1.000
_cell.length_b   1.000
_cell.length_c   1.000
_cell.angle_alpha   90.00
_cell.angle_beta   90.00
_cell.angle_gamma   90.00
#
_symmetry.space_group_name_H-M   'P 1'
#
loop_
_entity.id
_entity.type
_entity.pdbx_description
1 polymer ?
#
loop_
_entity_poly.entity_id
_entity_poly.type
_entity_poly.pdbx_seq_one_letter_code
_entity_poly.pdbx_strand_id
1 'polypeptide(L)'
;MWVRQQKKILWVGILQNPDNIQSNRAIIQHGCVPVTENLRKRGIDCDTGCARCGAPEETINHTIFQCHPARQIWALSQIPTAMGIFPTESNFANLDHLFWRIPSEFDSSAFPWIIWYIWKARNEKIFENIDTDPIEVLRLAEKEAQLWQSAQVDLHNKNHGSVDLVNRIRVRDVSLESNYSGYRCFVDGSWKGSDKFSGTGWFCTSSNGEPPTMGAANLRRSLSPLHAEVEALLWAMKCMIGADNQEVAFFTDCSDLVKMVSSPTEWPAFSVYLEEFQSDREEFSSFSLSLISRRANTKADNLARKGFTSSKNICRLIPYSLESCRCRISDKLTKMVLQNDIDLLNPPAELEKRKHKLKRLVQSPNSFFMDVKCQGCFNMTTVFSHSQTVVVCGNCQTLLCTPTGGKAMLTEGCSFRKKGD
;
A
#
# COMPACT_ATOMS: atom_id res chain seq x y z
N MET A 1 -23.74 -15.15 14.96
CA MET A 1 -24.14 -14.40 13.74
C MET A 1 -23.42 -13.07 13.57
N TRP A 2 -23.14 -12.31 14.64
CA TRP A 2 -22.37 -11.05 14.61
C TRP A 2 -20.91 -11.17 14.11
N VAL A 3 -20.29 -12.35 14.22
CA VAL A 3 -18.91 -12.61 13.74
C VAL A 3 -18.84 -12.94 12.24
N ARG A 4 -19.96 -13.27 11.59
CA ARG A 4 -20.01 -13.56 10.14
C ARG A 4 -20.00 -12.30 9.27
N GLN A 5 -20.45 -11.15 9.78
CA GLN A 5 -20.54 -9.89 9.02
C GLN A 5 -19.31 -8.97 9.17
N GLN A 6 -18.55 -9.08 10.27
CA GLN A 6 -17.28 -8.35 10.41
C GLN A 6 -16.16 -8.91 9.51
N LYS A 7 -16.26 -10.18 9.08
CA LYS A 7 -15.20 -10.87 8.34
C LYS A 7 -15.11 -10.57 6.84
N LYS A 8 -16.14 -9.96 6.24
CA LYS A 8 -16.02 -9.50 4.84
C LYS A 8 -15.17 -8.23 4.78
N ILE A 9 -15.42 -7.20 5.57
CA ILE A 9 -15.01 -5.84 5.15
C ILE A 9 -13.53 -5.47 5.44
N LEU A 10 -12.86 -6.10 6.42
CA LEU A 10 -11.43 -5.82 6.65
C LEU A 10 -10.48 -6.51 5.65
N TRP A 11 -10.93 -7.57 4.96
CA TRP A 11 -10.11 -8.34 4.02
C TRP A 11 -10.66 -8.38 2.58
N VAL A 12 -11.97 -8.21 2.37
CA VAL A 12 -12.59 -8.11 1.03
C VAL A 12 -12.14 -6.85 0.29
N GLY A 13 -11.87 -5.74 1.00
CA GLY A 13 -11.36 -4.50 0.37
C GLY A 13 -9.86 -4.48 0.09
N ILE A 14 -9.07 -5.35 0.74
CA ILE A 14 -7.59 -5.30 0.69
C ILE A 14 -7.03 -6.38 -0.24
N LEU A 15 -7.74 -7.50 -0.44
CA LEU A 15 -7.25 -8.66 -1.21
C LEU A 15 -8.17 -9.15 -2.35
N GLN A 16 -9.29 -8.50 -2.65
CA GLN A 16 -9.98 -8.73 -3.93
C GLN A 16 -9.31 -8.04 -5.11
N ASN A 17 -8.26 -7.24 -4.87
CA ASN A 17 -7.43 -6.69 -5.92
C ASN A 17 -5.98 -7.21 -5.77
N PRO A 18 -5.55 -8.16 -6.61
CA PRO A 18 -4.20 -8.74 -6.53
C PRO A 18 -3.08 -7.76 -6.95
N ASP A 19 -3.42 -6.51 -7.30
CA ASP A 19 -2.49 -5.38 -7.41
C ASP A 19 -1.76 -5.01 -6.09
N ASN A 20 -2.05 -5.72 -4.98
CA ASN A 20 -1.70 -5.29 -3.63
C ASN A 20 -0.75 -6.24 -2.88
N ILE A 21 0.25 -6.78 -3.58
CA ILE A 21 1.41 -7.50 -3.00
C ILE A 21 2.07 -6.68 -1.85
N GLN A 22 1.97 -5.34 -1.91
CA GLN A 22 2.46 -4.40 -0.89
C GLN A 22 1.73 -4.53 0.46
N SER A 23 0.45 -4.90 0.48
CA SER A 23 -0.32 -5.05 1.72
C SER A 23 0.09 -6.28 2.53
N ASN A 24 0.43 -7.40 1.88
CA ASN A 24 0.87 -8.61 2.58
C ASN A 24 2.18 -8.40 3.36
N ARG A 25 3.14 -7.68 2.76
CA ARG A 25 4.40 -7.31 3.41
C ARG A 25 4.20 -6.41 4.62
N ALA A 26 3.40 -5.33 4.49
CA ALA A 26 3.12 -4.41 5.58
C ALA A 26 2.37 -5.11 6.72
N ILE A 27 1.41 -5.98 6.41
CA ILE A 27 0.63 -6.71 7.41
C ILE A 27 1.52 -7.68 8.22
N ILE A 28 2.46 -8.38 7.56
CA ILE A 28 3.41 -9.29 8.21
C ILE A 28 4.48 -8.53 9.01
N GLN A 29 5.04 -7.44 8.46
CA GLN A 29 6.10 -6.65 9.10
C GLN A 29 5.61 -5.80 10.27
N HIS A 30 4.34 -5.36 10.26
CA HIS A 30 3.77 -4.51 11.33
C HIS A 30 2.93 -5.27 12.37
N GLY A 31 2.94 -6.61 12.36
CA GLY A 31 2.21 -7.37 13.38
C GLY A 31 0.68 -7.29 13.23
N CYS A 32 0.18 -7.02 12.01
CA CYS A 32 -1.24 -6.79 11.78
C CYS A 32 -2.00 -8.08 11.43
N VAL A 33 -1.31 -9.21 11.22
CA VAL A 33 -1.94 -10.52 11.02
C VAL A 33 -2.60 -10.94 12.35
N PRO A 34 -3.90 -11.28 12.36
CA PRO A 34 -4.59 -11.78 13.55
C PRO A 34 -4.20 -13.24 13.83
N VAL A 35 -3.00 -13.42 14.38
CA VAL A 35 -2.54 -14.66 15.03
C VAL A 35 -2.82 -14.60 16.52
N THR A 36 -2.88 -15.75 17.20
CA THR A 36 -3.25 -15.79 18.64
C THR A 36 -2.37 -14.88 19.49
N GLU A 37 -1.06 -14.81 19.21
CA GLU A 37 -0.12 -13.92 19.89
C GLU A 37 -0.54 -12.44 19.80
N ASN A 38 -0.95 -11.98 18.61
CA ASN A 38 -1.35 -10.58 18.38
C ASN A 38 -2.74 -10.27 18.92
N LEU A 39 -3.64 -11.27 18.96
CA LEU A 39 -4.96 -11.14 19.58
C LEU A 39 -4.82 -10.98 21.10
N ARG A 40 -3.95 -11.76 21.74
CA ARG A 40 -3.61 -11.64 23.16
C ARG A 40 -3.00 -10.28 23.50
N LYS A 41 -2.07 -9.77 22.68
CA LYS A 41 -1.51 -8.40 22.83
C LYS A 41 -2.57 -7.30 22.76
N ARG A 42 -3.73 -7.58 22.16
CA ARG A 42 -4.87 -6.66 22.05
C ARG A 42 -5.96 -6.91 23.10
N GLY A 43 -5.68 -7.73 24.12
CA GLY A 43 -6.61 -8.00 25.21
C GLY A 43 -7.74 -8.98 24.88
N ILE A 44 -7.62 -9.75 23.80
CA ILE A 44 -8.58 -10.80 23.45
C ILE A 44 -8.10 -12.12 24.07
N ASP A 45 -8.89 -12.65 24.99
CA ASP A 45 -8.63 -13.93 25.64
C ASP A 45 -8.82 -15.08 24.65
N CYS A 46 -7.75 -15.79 24.33
CA CYS A 46 -7.74 -16.91 23.38
C CYS A 46 -6.57 -17.85 23.65
N ASP A 47 -6.73 -19.13 23.30
CA ASP A 47 -5.64 -20.12 23.34
C ASP A 47 -4.49 -19.66 22.44
N THR A 48 -3.27 -19.70 22.96
CA THR A 48 -2.06 -19.25 22.28
C THR A 48 -1.50 -20.31 21.34
N GLY A 49 -1.90 -21.57 21.51
CA GLY A 49 -1.44 -22.67 20.69
C GLY A 49 -1.89 -22.58 19.23
N CYS A 50 -1.09 -23.14 18.32
CA CYS A 50 -1.47 -23.26 16.92
C CYS A 50 -2.46 -24.41 16.74
N ALA A 51 -3.70 -24.09 16.34
CA ALA A 51 -4.76 -25.07 16.11
C ALA A 51 -4.48 -26.05 14.96
N ARG A 52 -3.44 -25.82 14.14
CA ARG A 52 -3.07 -26.73 13.03
C ARG A 52 -2.05 -27.78 13.42
N CYS A 53 -0.98 -27.38 14.10
CA CYS A 53 0.13 -28.29 14.40
C CYS A 53 0.37 -28.53 15.90
N GLY A 54 -0.40 -27.88 16.77
CA GLY A 54 -0.26 -28.03 18.22
C GLY A 54 0.96 -27.31 18.82
N ALA A 55 1.65 -26.45 18.07
CA ALA A 55 2.73 -25.63 18.61
C ALA A 55 2.24 -24.75 19.77
N PRO A 56 3.06 -24.50 20.80
CA PRO A 56 2.63 -23.80 22.02
C PRO A 56 2.28 -22.33 21.79
N GLU A 57 2.86 -21.70 20.76
CA GLU A 57 2.59 -20.31 20.42
C GLU A 57 2.43 -20.14 18.90
N GLU A 58 1.33 -19.52 18.50
CA GLU A 58 1.06 -19.17 17.11
C GLU A 58 1.44 -17.71 16.83
N THR A 59 2.64 -17.54 16.30
CA THR A 59 3.15 -16.25 15.80
C THR A 59 2.85 -16.08 14.30
N ILE A 60 3.12 -14.89 13.76
CA ILE A 60 3.04 -14.65 12.31
C ILE A 60 4.01 -15.57 11.56
N ASN A 61 5.24 -15.68 12.08
CA ASN A 61 6.26 -16.48 11.45
C ASN A 61 5.88 -17.97 11.48
N HIS A 62 5.35 -18.41 12.61
CA HIS A 62 4.83 -19.75 12.76
C HIS A 62 3.72 -20.01 11.73
N THR A 63 2.69 -19.17 11.70
CA THR A 63 1.51 -19.36 10.83
C THR A 63 1.87 -19.46 9.35
N ILE A 64 2.74 -18.57 8.87
CA ILE A 64 2.99 -18.38 7.44
C ILE A 64 4.18 -19.22 6.95
N PHE A 65 5.20 -19.45 7.80
CA PHE A 65 6.49 -19.98 7.36
C PHE A 65 6.87 -21.30 8.04
N GLN A 66 6.59 -21.48 9.33
CA GLN A 66 7.14 -22.62 10.10
C GLN A 66 6.12 -23.71 10.45
N CYS A 67 4.82 -23.42 10.40
CA CYS A 67 3.77 -24.39 10.70
C CYS A 67 3.87 -25.57 9.73
N HIS A 68 3.60 -26.80 10.21
CA HIS A 68 3.81 -28.03 9.42
C HIS A 68 3.15 -27.97 8.02
N PRO A 69 1.86 -27.62 7.88
CA PRO A 69 1.22 -27.46 6.57
C PRO A 69 1.82 -26.33 5.73
N ALA A 70 2.23 -25.22 6.35
CA ALA A 70 2.85 -24.11 5.62
C ALA A 70 4.21 -24.51 5.03
N ARG A 71 5.05 -25.23 5.80
CA ARG A 71 6.32 -25.76 5.33
C ARG A 71 6.16 -26.75 4.18
N GLN A 72 5.12 -27.59 4.22
CA GLN A 72 4.78 -28.50 3.12
C GLN A 72 4.41 -27.71 1.86
N ILE A 73 3.60 -26.66 1.97
CA ILE A 73 3.24 -25.79 0.83
C ILE A 73 4.49 -25.15 0.23
N TRP A 74 5.39 -24.60 1.06
CA TRP A 74 6.64 -24.01 0.58
C TRP A 74 7.54 -25.04 -0.10
N ALA A 75 7.69 -26.23 0.47
CA ALA A 75 8.50 -27.31 -0.10
C ALA A 75 7.93 -27.88 -1.41
N LEU A 76 6.60 -27.82 -1.60
CA LEU A 76 5.94 -28.23 -2.84
C LEU A 76 5.94 -27.13 -3.92
N SER A 77 6.15 -25.87 -3.54
CA SER A 77 6.19 -24.74 -4.46
C SER A 77 7.49 -24.68 -5.26
N GLN A 78 7.51 -23.84 -6.30
CA GLN A 78 8.72 -23.57 -7.09
C GLN A 78 9.76 -22.70 -6.37
N ILE A 79 9.50 -22.30 -5.12
CA ILE A 79 10.42 -21.47 -4.33
C ILE A 79 11.50 -22.35 -3.71
N PRO A 80 12.79 -22.05 -3.92
CA PRO A 80 13.87 -22.84 -3.37
C PRO A 80 13.85 -22.80 -1.85
N THR A 81 13.58 -23.95 -1.22
CA THR A 81 13.67 -24.13 0.23
C THR A 81 15.01 -24.77 0.59
N ALA A 82 15.74 -24.17 1.53
CA ALA A 82 17.02 -24.68 2.00
C ALA A 82 17.19 -24.37 3.48
N MET A 83 17.79 -25.31 4.22
CA MET A 83 18.05 -25.16 5.65
C MET A 83 18.87 -23.90 5.92
N GLY A 84 18.39 -23.06 6.84
CA GLY A 84 19.04 -21.79 7.21
C GLY A 84 18.84 -20.65 6.21
N ILE A 85 18.24 -20.90 5.05
CA ILE A 85 17.98 -19.87 4.02
C ILE A 85 16.50 -19.51 3.98
N PHE A 86 15.62 -20.51 3.82
CA PHE A 86 14.17 -20.31 3.82
C PHE A 86 13.44 -21.63 4.05
N PRO A 87 12.45 -21.69 4.97
CA PRO A 87 12.04 -20.65 5.91
C PRO A 87 12.98 -20.53 7.14
N THR A 88 13.01 -19.35 7.77
CA THR A 88 13.83 -18.99 8.95
C THR A 88 12.99 -18.50 10.13
N GLU A 89 13.62 -18.20 11.27
CA GLU A 89 12.98 -17.64 12.47
C GLU A 89 12.55 -16.15 12.32
N SER A 90 12.94 -15.48 11.23
CA SER A 90 12.67 -14.05 11.05
C SER A 90 11.68 -13.79 9.92
N ASN A 91 10.55 -13.17 10.26
CA ASN A 91 9.60 -12.62 9.27
C ASN A 91 10.29 -11.72 8.24
N PHE A 92 11.28 -10.93 8.69
CA PHE A 92 12.00 -10.02 7.80
C PHE A 92 12.89 -10.79 6.82
N ALA A 93 13.67 -11.76 7.31
CA ALA A 93 14.56 -12.56 6.46
C ALA A 93 13.77 -13.41 5.45
N ASN A 94 12.63 -13.98 5.88
CA ASN A 94 11.75 -14.75 5.00
C ASN A 94 11.16 -13.89 3.88
N LEU A 95 10.71 -12.66 4.19
CA LEU A 95 10.23 -11.73 3.17
C LEU A 95 11.38 -11.23 2.27
N ASP A 96 12.53 -10.90 2.83
CA ASP A 96 13.71 -10.47 2.06
C ASP A 96 14.13 -11.54 1.04
N HIS A 97 14.09 -12.81 1.44
CA HIS A 97 14.31 -13.95 0.56
C HIS A 97 13.29 -13.97 -0.59
N LEU A 98 12.00 -13.98 -0.26
CA LEU A 98 10.90 -14.06 -1.24
C LEU A 98 10.88 -12.90 -2.24
N PHE A 99 11.23 -11.69 -1.81
CA PHE A 99 11.20 -10.51 -2.67
C PHE A 99 12.48 -10.33 -3.50
N TRP A 100 13.65 -10.71 -2.98
CA TRP A 100 14.93 -10.24 -3.54
C TRP A 100 16.00 -11.29 -3.74
N ARG A 101 15.95 -12.45 -3.08
CA ARG A 101 17.04 -13.44 -3.11
C ARG A 101 16.72 -14.71 -3.88
N ILE A 102 15.51 -14.84 -4.42
CA ILE A 102 15.17 -15.96 -5.30
C ILE A 102 15.89 -15.76 -6.66
N PRO A 103 16.68 -16.74 -7.13
CA PRO A 103 17.32 -16.68 -8.45
C PRO A 103 16.29 -16.57 -9.58
N SER A 104 16.67 -15.89 -10.67
CA SER A 104 15.76 -15.60 -11.79
C SER A 104 15.26 -16.85 -12.54
N GLU A 105 15.93 -17.99 -12.41
CA GLU A 105 15.48 -19.26 -12.99
C GLU A 105 14.22 -19.85 -12.30
N PHE A 106 13.84 -19.36 -11.12
CA PHE A 106 12.66 -19.83 -10.39
C PHE A 106 11.49 -18.87 -10.57
N ASP A 107 10.30 -19.41 -10.85
CA ASP A 107 9.07 -18.63 -10.84
C ASP A 107 8.64 -18.33 -9.38
N SER A 108 8.93 -17.11 -8.94
CA SER A 108 8.49 -16.60 -7.65
C SER A 108 7.15 -15.88 -7.70
N SER A 109 6.54 -15.73 -8.87
CA SER A 109 5.38 -14.85 -9.05
C SER A 109 4.18 -15.23 -8.18
N ALA A 110 4.02 -16.50 -7.82
CA ALA A 110 2.92 -17.00 -7.00
C ALA A 110 3.08 -16.80 -5.48
N PHE A 111 4.26 -16.42 -4.97
CA PHE A 111 4.50 -16.33 -3.51
C PHE A 111 3.47 -15.47 -2.74
N PRO A 112 2.97 -14.33 -3.27
CA PRO A 112 1.98 -13.52 -2.56
C PRO A 112 0.64 -14.26 -2.37
N TRP A 113 0.25 -15.07 -3.36
CA TRP A 113 -0.93 -15.92 -3.29
C TRP A 113 -0.71 -17.09 -2.33
N ILE A 114 0.49 -17.68 -2.32
CA ILE A 114 0.85 -18.75 -1.38
C ILE A 114 0.68 -18.28 0.08
N ILE A 115 1.24 -17.11 0.43
CA ILE A 115 1.05 -16.50 1.76
C ILE A 115 -0.43 -16.33 2.11
N TRP A 116 -1.22 -15.81 1.16
CA TRP A 116 -2.65 -15.60 1.35
C TRP A 116 -3.41 -16.91 1.59
N TYR A 117 -3.17 -17.92 0.76
CA TYR A 117 -3.88 -19.19 0.82
C TYR A 117 -3.46 -20.02 2.03
N ILE A 118 -2.21 -19.91 2.51
CA ILE A 118 -1.80 -20.46 3.81
C ILE A 118 -2.62 -19.85 4.95
N TRP A 119 -2.75 -18.52 4.97
CA TRP A 119 -3.55 -17.82 5.99
C TRP A 119 -5.04 -18.16 5.90
N LYS A 120 -5.58 -18.25 4.68
CA LYS A 120 -6.98 -18.62 4.43
C LYS A 120 -7.27 -20.04 4.94
N ALA A 121 -6.43 -21.01 4.59
CA ALA A 121 -6.56 -22.39 5.07
C ALA A 121 -6.48 -22.49 6.61
N ARG A 122 -5.60 -21.69 7.25
CA ARG A 122 -5.54 -21.61 8.73
C ARG A 122 -6.85 -21.08 9.32
N ASN A 123 -7.47 -20.08 8.71
CA ASN A 123 -8.73 -19.55 9.20
C ASN A 123 -9.91 -20.50 8.97
N GLU A 124 -9.97 -21.18 7.84
CA GLU A 124 -10.96 -22.23 7.58
C GLU A 124 -10.85 -23.34 8.63
N LYS A 125 -9.62 -23.75 8.99
CA LYS A 125 -9.41 -24.70 10.09
C LYS A 125 -9.92 -24.20 11.43
N ILE A 126 -9.67 -22.94 11.78
CA ILE A 126 -10.05 -22.42 13.11
C ILE A 126 -11.54 -22.14 13.23
N PHE A 127 -12.18 -21.66 12.17
CA PHE A 127 -13.58 -21.21 12.24
C PHE A 127 -14.58 -22.26 11.75
N GLU A 128 -14.14 -23.18 10.89
CA GLU A 128 -15.01 -24.16 10.24
C GLU A 128 -14.50 -25.60 10.45
N ASN A 129 -13.36 -25.78 11.13
CA ASN A 129 -12.69 -27.07 11.33
C ASN A 129 -12.37 -27.83 10.03
N ILE A 130 -12.19 -27.09 8.94
CA ILE A 130 -11.82 -27.65 7.63
C ILE A 130 -10.30 -27.70 7.54
N ASP A 131 -9.74 -28.88 7.31
CA ASP A 131 -8.30 -29.05 7.08
C ASP A 131 -8.03 -29.32 5.61
N THR A 132 -7.64 -28.28 4.89
CA THR A 132 -7.37 -28.35 3.46
C THR A 132 -5.96 -28.90 3.21
N ASP A 133 -5.85 -29.85 2.29
CA ASP A 133 -4.58 -30.45 1.90
C ASP A 133 -3.59 -29.40 1.35
N PRO A 134 -2.32 -29.39 1.81
CA PRO A 134 -1.27 -28.49 1.32
C PRO A 134 -1.17 -28.37 -0.21
N ILE A 135 -1.29 -29.47 -0.96
CA ILE A 135 -1.14 -29.43 -2.42
C ILE A 135 -2.31 -28.70 -3.07
N GLU A 136 -3.52 -28.84 -2.52
CA GLU A 136 -4.71 -28.16 -3.02
C GLU A 136 -4.66 -26.66 -2.71
N VAL A 137 -4.15 -26.29 -1.53
CA VAL A 137 -3.90 -24.89 -1.17
C VAL A 137 -2.89 -24.25 -2.14
N LEU A 138 -1.80 -24.96 -2.47
CA LEU A 138 -0.81 -24.50 -3.44
C LEU A 138 -1.41 -24.36 -4.85
N ARG A 139 -2.12 -25.38 -5.33
CA ARG A 139 -2.77 -25.36 -6.66
C ARG A 139 -3.73 -24.19 -6.82
N LEU A 140 -4.51 -23.88 -5.78
CA LEU A 140 -5.40 -22.72 -5.77
C LEU A 140 -4.61 -21.42 -5.84
N ALA A 141 -3.51 -21.30 -5.09
CA ALA A 141 -2.66 -20.12 -5.12
C ALA A 141 -2.02 -19.88 -6.50
N GLU A 142 -1.44 -20.93 -7.10
CA GLU A 142 -0.81 -20.85 -8.42
C GLU A 142 -1.82 -20.56 -9.53
N LYS A 143 -2.98 -21.22 -9.50
CA LYS A 143 -4.07 -20.98 -10.47
C LYS A 143 -4.54 -19.53 -10.42
N GLU A 144 -4.76 -18.98 -9.24
CA GLU A 144 -5.18 -17.58 -9.09
C GLU A 144 -4.09 -16.60 -9.52
N ALA A 145 -2.82 -16.91 -9.25
CA ALA A 145 -1.68 -16.11 -9.72
C ALA A 145 -1.63 -16.07 -11.26
N GLN A 146 -1.79 -17.22 -11.92
CA GLN A 146 -1.83 -17.34 -13.38
C GLN A 146 -3.03 -16.59 -13.97
N LEU A 147 -4.22 -16.77 -13.40
CA LEU A 147 -5.41 -16.05 -13.84
C LEU A 147 -5.22 -14.54 -13.76
N TRP A 148 -4.64 -14.05 -12.67
CA TRP A 148 -4.35 -12.63 -12.52
C TRP A 148 -3.33 -12.15 -13.55
N GLN A 149 -2.24 -12.90 -13.78
CA GLN A 149 -1.24 -12.55 -14.80
C GLN A 149 -1.86 -12.47 -16.20
N SER A 150 -2.73 -13.43 -16.55
CA SER A 150 -3.41 -13.44 -17.85
C SER A 150 -4.35 -12.24 -18.03
N ALA A 151 -5.09 -11.86 -16.98
CA ALA A 151 -5.98 -10.70 -17.00
C ALA A 151 -5.24 -9.36 -17.20
N GLN A 152 -3.99 -9.24 -16.74
CA GLN A 152 -3.18 -8.03 -16.95
C GLN A 152 -2.76 -7.87 -18.43
N VAL A 153 -2.52 -8.98 -19.14
CA VAL A 153 -2.20 -8.98 -20.58
C VAL A 153 -3.41 -8.55 -21.41
N ASP A 154 -4.61 -9.00 -21.06
CA ASP A 154 -5.85 -8.65 -21.77
C ASP A 154 -6.23 -7.16 -21.61
N LEU A 155 -5.92 -6.55 -20.47
CA LEU A 155 -6.11 -5.11 -20.25
C LEU A 155 -5.16 -4.27 -21.12
N HIS A 156 -3.95 -4.77 -21.38
CA HIS A 156 -3.00 -4.11 -22.27
C HIS A 156 -3.45 -4.16 -23.74
N ASN A 157 -4.00 -5.31 -24.18
CA ASN A 157 -4.45 -5.50 -25.56
C ASN A 157 -5.71 -4.69 -25.92
N LYS A 158 -6.60 -4.40 -24.95
CA LYS A 158 -7.80 -3.59 -25.19
C LYS A 158 -7.52 -2.08 -25.34
N ASN A 159 -6.38 -1.60 -24.87
CA ASN A 159 -5.97 -0.20 -25.01
C ASN A 159 -5.32 0.13 -26.37
N HIS A 160 -5.06 -0.88 -27.21
CA HIS A 160 -4.45 -0.70 -28.54
C HIS A 160 -5.47 -0.62 -29.70
N GLY A 161 -6.77 -0.55 -29.42
CA GLY A 161 -7.82 -0.49 -30.43
C GLY A 161 -8.53 0.86 -30.51
N SER A 162 -7.84 1.94 -30.89
CA SER A 162 -8.39 3.02 -31.74
C SER A 162 -7.34 4.12 -31.98
N VAL A 163 -7.30 4.58 -33.23
CA VAL A 163 -6.49 5.67 -33.82
C VAL A 163 -5.08 5.29 -34.26
N ASP A 164 -5.04 4.66 -35.43
CA ASP A 164 -3.99 4.90 -36.42
C ASP A 164 -3.82 6.41 -36.67
N LEU A 165 -2.54 6.82 -36.77
CA LEU A 165 -2.01 8.02 -37.43
C LEU A 165 -1.28 9.06 -36.53
N VAL A 166 -0.27 8.65 -35.76
CA VAL A 166 0.93 9.51 -35.55
C VAL A 166 2.20 8.66 -35.55
N ASN A 167 3.13 9.08 -36.41
CA ASN A 167 4.44 8.53 -36.73
C ASN A 167 5.14 7.62 -35.72
N ARG A 168 5.58 6.48 -36.27
CA ARG A 168 6.50 5.49 -35.74
C ARG A 168 7.79 6.13 -35.18
N ILE A 169 7.83 6.39 -33.88
CA ILE A 169 9.07 6.18 -33.13
C ILE A 169 9.03 4.71 -32.74
N ARG A 170 9.72 3.86 -33.51
CA ARG A 170 9.97 2.47 -33.08
C ARG A 170 10.67 2.56 -31.73
N VAL A 171 9.97 2.19 -30.66
CA VAL A 171 10.59 1.81 -29.39
C VAL A 171 11.52 0.66 -29.75
N ARG A 172 12.80 0.96 -30.01
CA ARG A 172 13.83 -0.07 -29.93
C ARG A 172 13.80 -0.48 -28.47
N ASP A 173 13.43 -1.74 -28.22
CA ASP A 173 13.73 -2.39 -26.96
C ASP A 173 15.24 -2.26 -26.80
N VAL A 174 15.70 -1.24 -26.07
CA VAL A 174 17.12 -1.05 -25.81
C VAL A 174 17.45 -2.19 -24.86
N SER A 175 17.94 -3.29 -25.43
CA SER A 175 18.66 -4.31 -24.68
C SER A 175 19.84 -3.58 -24.07
N LEU A 176 19.70 -3.21 -22.80
CA LEU A 176 20.71 -2.46 -22.06
C LEU A 176 21.99 -3.28 -22.11
N GLU A 177 22.96 -2.84 -22.91
CA GLU A 177 24.23 -3.54 -23.06
C GLU A 177 24.86 -3.74 -21.69
N SER A 178 25.38 -4.94 -21.42
CA SER A 178 25.95 -5.30 -20.12
C SER A 178 27.18 -4.47 -19.78
N ASN A 179 27.87 -3.96 -20.80
CA ASN A 179 29.01 -3.06 -20.66
C ASN A 179 28.56 -1.61 -20.82
N TYR A 180 28.70 -0.83 -19.75
CA TYR A 180 28.50 0.61 -19.75
C TYR A 180 29.51 1.24 -18.79
N SER A 181 29.77 2.54 -18.95
CA SER A 181 30.56 3.32 -18.00
C SER A 181 29.64 4.20 -17.15
N GLY A 182 30.08 4.53 -15.94
CA GLY A 182 29.32 5.38 -15.02
C GLY A 182 28.10 4.68 -14.43
N TYR A 183 27.02 5.43 -14.27
CA TYR A 183 25.81 5.02 -13.57
C TYR A 183 24.60 4.94 -14.49
N ARG A 184 23.71 3.98 -14.22
CA ARG A 184 22.38 3.89 -14.84
C ARG A 184 21.30 4.10 -13.79
N CYS A 185 20.51 5.16 -13.93
CA CYS A 185 19.47 5.54 -12.98
C CYS A 185 18.08 5.43 -13.63
N PHE A 186 17.25 4.55 -13.08
CA PHE A 186 15.88 4.29 -13.49
C PHE A 186 14.94 5.12 -12.63
N VAL A 187 14.01 5.87 -13.22
CA VAL A 187 13.13 6.80 -12.50
C VAL A 187 11.66 6.52 -12.82
N ASP A 188 10.78 6.74 -11.85
CA ASP A 188 9.34 6.58 -12.02
C ASP A 188 8.53 7.45 -11.04
N GLY A 189 7.43 8.02 -11.52
CA GLY A 189 6.46 8.78 -10.74
C GLY A 189 5.12 8.05 -10.60
N SER A 190 4.64 7.90 -9.37
CA SER A 190 3.33 7.33 -9.06
C SER A 190 2.31 8.41 -8.72
N TRP A 191 1.20 8.44 -9.45
CA TRP A 191 0.12 9.40 -9.25
C TRP A 191 -1.24 8.74 -9.28
N LYS A 192 -2.12 9.17 -8.37
CA LYS A 192 -3.55 8.84 -8.39
C LYS A 192 -4.38 10.05 -8.02
N GLY A 193 -5.41 10.34 -8.81
CA GLY A 193 -6.24 11.53 -8.61
C GLY A 193 -6.98 11.56 -7.27
N SER A 194 -7.31 10.39 -6.71
CA SER A 194 -7.97 10.22 -5.41
C SER A 194 -7.07 10.47 -4.21
N ASP A 195 -5.76 10.51 -4.42
CA ASP A 195 -4.79 10.32 -3.37
C ASP A 195 -4.23 11.65 -2.85
N LYS A 196 -3.78 11.68 -1.60
CA LYS A 196 -3.23 12.92 -1.01
C LYS A 196 -1.76 13.14 -1.33
N PHE A 197 -1.08 12.11 -1.77
CA PHE A 197 0.35 12.08 -2.01
C PHE A 197 0.63 11.46 -3.38
N SER A 198 1.73 11.88 -3.98
CA SER A 198 2.34 11.28 -5.15
C SER A 198 3.63 10.60 -4.72
N GLY A 199 3.87 9.42 -5.27
CA GLY A 199 5.07 8.66 -4.98
C GLY A 199 6.15 8.94 -6.01
N THR A 200 7.41 8.98 -5.59
CA THR A 200 8.55 9.07 -6.50
C THR A 200 9.54 7.96 -6.17
N GLY A 201 10.14 7.38 -7.21
CA GLY A 201 11.04 6.25 -7.06
C GLY A 201 12.20 6.33 -8.04
N TRP A 202 13.39 5.96 -7.58
CA TRP A 202 14.53 5.76 -8.46
C TRP A 202 15.43 4.62 -8.00
N PHE A 203 16.04 3.92 -8.95
CA PHE A 203 16.96 2.81 -8.74
C PHE A 203 18.20 3.02 -9.60
N CYS A 204 19.40 2.93 -9.01
CA CYS A 204 20.65 3.23 -9.71
C CYS A 204 21.65 2.08 -9.59
N THR A 205 22.34 1.76 -10.69
CA THR A 205 23.37 0.72 -10.77
C THR A 205 24.68 1.29 -11.29
N SER A 206 25.79 0.99 -10.61
CA SER A 206 27.15 1.32 -11.02
C SER A 206 27.72 0.24 -11.94
N SER A 207 28.51 0.66 -12.93
CA SER A 207 29.28 -0.27 -13.79
C SER A 207 30.49 -0.87 -13.08
N ASN A 208 30.96 -0.24 -12.00
CA ASN A 208 32.18 -0.60 -11.28
C ASN A 208 31.97 -1.69 -10.21
N GLY A 209 30.81 -2.34 -10.19
CA GLY A 209 30.49 -3.41 -9.23
C GLY A 209 30.07 -2.90 -7.83
N GLU A 210 29.86 -1.59 -7.67
CA GLU A 210 29.32 -1.04 -6.43
C GLU A 210 27.87 -1.48 -6.20
N PRO A 211 27.44 -1.62 -4.94
CA PRO A 211 26.07 -2.00 -4.64
C PRO A 211 25.07 -0.99 -5.22
N PRO A 212 23.92 -1.45 -5.74
CA PRO A 212 22.92 -0.56 -6.28
C PRO A 212 22.36 0.36 -5.21
N THR A 213 22.15 1.62 -5.57
CA THR A 213 21.52 2.63 -4.71
C THR A 213 20.09 2.87 -5.15
N MET A 214 19.23 3.33 -4.25
CA MET A 214 17.83 3.58 -4.57
C MET A 214 17.20 4.58 -3.63
N GLY A 215 16.12 5.21 -4.09
CA GLY A 215 15.28 6.10 -3.31
C GLY A 215 13.80 5.84 -3.58
N ALA A 216 12.98 5.93 -2.53
CA ALA A 216 11.53 6.05 -2.63
C ALA A 216 11.05 7.17 -1.71
N ALA A 217 10.18 8.06 -2.18
CA ALA A 217 9.64 9.15 -1.38
C ALA A 217 8.15 9.38 -1.64
N ASN A 218 7.51 10.07 -0.69
CA ASN A 218 6.17 10.62 -0.83
C ASN A 218 6.24 12.13 -0.85
N LEU A 219 5.64 12.72 -1.87
CA LEU A 219 5.43 14.15 -1.95
C LEU A 219 3.94 14.44 -1.90
N ARG A 220 3.58 15.67 -1.59
CA ARG A 220 2.19 16.13 -1.76
C ARG A 220 1.75 15.82 -3.18
N ARG A 221 0.49 15.41 -3.35
CA ARG A 221 -0.03 14.97 -4.65
C ARG A 221 0.32 16.00 -5.73
N SER A 222 1.11 15.57 -6.70
CA SER A 222 1.48 16.34 -7.88
C SER A 222 0.22 16.69 -8.68
N LEU A 223 0.29 17.71 -9.53
CA LEU A 223 -0.88 18.22 -10.24
C LEU A 223 -1.42 17.22 -11.28
N SER A 224 -0.55 16.41 -11.87
CA SER A 224 -0.91 15.38 -12.85
C SER A 224 0.07 14.20 -12.80
N PRO A 225 -0.22 13.07 -13.49
CA PRO A 225 0.74 11.99 -13.65
C PRO A 225 2.10 12.47 -14.18
N LEU A 226 2.10 13.31 -15.22
CA LEU A 226 3.33 13.85 -15.79
C LEU A 226 4.12 14.73 -14.80
N HIS A 227 3.45 15.41 -13.86
CA HIS A 227 4.15 16.13 -12.79
C HIS A 227 4.86 15.16 -11.83
N ALA A 228 4.26 14.01 -11.50
CA ALA A 228 4.91 13.02 -10.66
C ALA A 228 6.16 12.43 -11.34
N GLU A 229 6.11 12.24 -12.66
CA GLU A 229 7.24 11.73 -13.45
C GLU A 229 8.43 12.71 -13.47
N VAL A 230 8.17 14.00 -13.72
CA VAL A 230 9.24 15.01 -13.72
C VAL A 230 9.81 15.24 -12.32
N GLU A 231 8.96 15.25 -11.29
CA GLU A 231 9.39 15.36 -9.90
C GLU A 231 10.28 14.17 -9.49
N ALA A 232 9.98 12.96 -9.97
CA ALA A 232 10.81 11.78 -9.75
C ALA A 232 12.19 11.91 -10.42
N LEU A 233 12.24 12.39 -11.66
CA LEU A 233 13.49 12.63 -12.38
C LEU A 233 14.36 13.67 -11.66
N LEU A 234 13.81 14.84 -11.34
CA LEU A 234 14.54 15.91 -10.64
C LEU A 234 15.05 15.45 -9.28
N TRP A 235 14.25 14.67 -8.56
CA TRP A 235 14.69 14.12 -7.29
C TRP A 235 15.84 13.13 -7.45
N ALA A 236 15.79 12.26 -8.45
CA ALA A 236 16.87 11.33 -8.76
C ALA A 236 18.15 12.08 -9.16
N MET A 237 18.06 13.13 -10.00
CA MET A 237 19.19 13.97 -10.40
C MET A 237 19.88 14.57 -9.17
N LYS A 238 19.13 15.20 -8.27
CA LYS A 238 19.67 15.78 -7.02
C LYS A 238 20.33 14.75 -6.11
N CYS A 239 19.81 13.52 -6.07
CA CYS A 239 20.43 12.44 -5.32
C CYS A 239 21.77 12.03 -5.95
N MET A 240 21.87 11.99 -7.28
CA MET A 240 23.12 11.65 -7.97
C MET A 240 24.16 12.76 -7.81
N ILE A 241 23.77 14.04 -7.96
CA ILE A 241 24.64 15.20 -7.71
C ILE A 241 25.16 15.17 -6.26
N GLY A 242 24.26 14.95 -5.29
CA GLY A 242 24.63 14.88 -3.88
C GLY A 242 25.55 13.70 -3.52
N ALA A 243 25.62 12.68 -4.37
CA ALA A 243 26.51 11.52 -4.25
C ALA A 243 27.79 11.67 -5.09
N ASP A 244 28.00 12.82 -5.73
CA ASP A 244 29.11 13.11 -6.66
C ASP A 244 29.17 12.15 -7.87
N ASN A 245 28.00 11.68 -8.31
CA ASN A 245 27.86 10.83 -9.50
C ASN A 245 27.61 11.72 -10.73
N GLN A 246 28.68 12.08 -11.44
CA GLN A 246 28.61 13.05 -12.56
C GLN A 246 28.37 12.41 -13.95
N GLU A 247 28.62 11.11 -14.10
CA GLU A 247 28.36 10.36 -15.34
C GLU A 247 27.15 9.44 -15.18
N VAL A 248 25.97 9.89 -15.62
CA VAL A 248 24.70 9.18 -15.37
C VAL A 248 23.82 9.10 -16.62
N ALA A 249 23.40 7.89 -16.97
CA ALA A 249 22.33 7.62 -17.91
C ALA A 249 21.01 7.39 -17.18
N PHE A 250 20.03 8.26 -17.40
CA PHE A 250 18.69 8.18 -16.84
C PHE A 250 17.74 7.43 -17.79
N PHE A 251 16.84 6.64 -17.20
CA PHE A 251 15.85 5.84 -17.92
C PHE A 251 14.46 6.04 -17.33
N THR A 252 13.47 6.26 -18.20
CA THR A 252 12.05 6.42 -17.84
C THR A 252 11.18 5.65 -18.82
N ASP A 253 10.01 5.18 -18.40
CA ASP A 253 8.98 4.63 -19.28
C ASP A 253 7.97 5.68 -19.76
N CYS A 254 8.13 6.95 -19.35
CA CYS A 254 7.26 8.06 -19.73
C CYS A 254 7.78 8.79 -20.99
N SER A 255 7.16 8.52 -22.14
CA SER A 255 7.53 9.16 -23.40
C SER A 255 7.31 10.68 -23.40
N ASP A 256 6.31 11.16 -22.66
CA ASP A 256 6.00 12.58 -22.59
C ASP A 256 7.05 13.35 -21.78
N LEU A 257 7.62 12.73 -20.74
CA LEU A 257 8.77 13.30 -20.01
C LEU A 257 9.99 13.45 -20.93
N VAL A 258 10.30 12.43 -21.73
CA VAL A 258 11.41 12.48 -22.70
C VAL A 258 11.20 13.60 -23.74
N LYS A 259 9.98 13.74 -24.26
CA LYS A 259 9.63 14.82 -25.19
C LYS A 259 9.71 16.19 -24.54
N MET A 260 9.23 16.31 -23.30
CA MET A 260 9.20 17.56 -22.55
C MET A 260 10.60 18.13 -22.31
N VAL A 261 11.59 17.29 -21.98
CA VAL A 261 12.98 17.75 -21.82
C VAL A 261 13.68 17.98 -23.16
N SER A 262 13.25 17.31 -24.23
CA SER A 262 13.84 17.46 -25.57
C SER A 262 13.32 18.71 -26.31
N SER A 263 12.05 19.07 -26.09
CA SER A 263 11.39 20.23 -26.70
C SER A 263 10.70 21.11 -25.63
N PRO A 264 11.46 21.79 -24.74
CA PRO A 264 10.89 22.55 -23.61
C PRO A 264 9.85 23.61 -23.99
N THR A 265 9.99 24.22 -25.17
CA THR A 265 9.11 25.28 -25.68
C THR A 265 7.67 24.82 -25.95
N GLU A 266 7.45 23.51 -26.14
CA GLU A 266 6.12 22.93 -26.34
C GLU A 266 5.35 22.70 -25.03
N TRP A 267 6.01 22.86 -23.88
CA TRP A 267 5.48 22.52 -22.55
C TRP A 267 5.54 23.71 -21.58
N PRO A 268 4.92 24.86 -21.90
CA PRO A 268 5.03 26.08 -21.09
C PRO A 268 4.49 25.92 -19.65
N ALA A 269 3.57 24.97 -19.42
CA ALA A 269 3.04 24.66 -18.09
C ALA A 269 4.09 24.03 -17.14
N PHE A 270 5.21 23.53 -17.69
CA PHE A 270 6.29 22.88 -16.95
C PHE A 270 7.57 23.73 -16.90
N SER A 271 7.51 25.02 -17.28
CA SER A 271 8.70 25.89 -17.39
C SER A 271 9.55 25.91 -16.12
N VAL A 272 8.91 25.96 -14.94
CA VAL A 272 9.61 25.94 -13.64
C VAL A 272 10.38 24.63 -13.44
N TYR A 273 9.79 23.49 -13.78
CA TYR A 273 10.48 22.19 -13.70
C TYR A 273 11.59 22.07 -14.73
N LEU A 274 11.41 22.69 -15.90
CA LEU A 274 12.39 22.70 -16.99
C LEU A 274 13.60 23.60 -16.68
N GLU A 275 13.40 24.73 -16.01
CA GLU A 275 14.48 25.57 -15.49
C GLU A 275 15.30 24.81 -14.43
N GLU A 276 14.62 24.11 -13.51
CA GLU A 276 15.28 23.28 -12.50
C GLU A 276 16.01 22.09 -13.12
N PHE A 277 15.41 21.43 -14.12
CA PHE A 277 16.03 20.35 -14.88
C PHE A 277 17.31 20.82 -15.59
N GLN A 278 17.29 21.99 -16.23
CA GLN A 278 18.47 22.53 -16.91
C GLN A 278 19.57 22.84 -15.91
N SER A 279 19.23 23.47 -14.79
CA SER A 279 20.20 23.76 -13.72
C SER A 279 20.84 22.48 -13.17
N ASP A 280 20.06 21.44 -12.87
CA ASP A 280 20.59 20.18 -12.35
C ASP A 280 21.36 19.41 -13.45
N ARG A 281 20.98 19.55 -14.72
CA ARG A 281 21.64 18.89 -15.86
C ARG A 281 23.07 19.38 -16.07
N GLU A 282 23.34 20.66 -15.85
CA GLU A 282 24.67 21.28 -16.03
C GLU A 282 25.72 20.74 -15.03
N GLU A 283 25.29 20.14 -13.93
CA GLU A 283 26.16 19.50 -12.92
C GLU A 283 26.69 18.12 -13.35
N PHE A 284 26.16 17.52 -14.42
CA PHE A 284 26.59 16.22 -14.93
C PHE A 284 27.60 16.37 -16.08
N SER A 285 28.76 15.72 -15.96
CA SER A 285 29.75 15.64 -17.05
C SER A 285 29.26 14.78 -18.22
N SER A 286 28.41 13.77 -17.93
CA SER A 286 27.73 12.96 -18.92
C SER A 286 26.29 12.71 -18.48
N PHE A 287 25.34 13.14 -19.30
CA PHE A 287 23.91 13.00 -19.05
C PHE A 287 23.19 12.45 -20.28
N SER A 288 22.34 11.44 -20.09
CA SER A 288 21.33 11.05 -21.08
C SER A 288 20.01 10.72 -20.41
N LEU A 289 18.89 10.93 -21.10
CA LEU A 289 17.57 10.47 -20.68
C LEU A 289 16.96 9.65 -21.82
N SER A 290 16.69 8.37 -21.57
CA SER A 290 16.22 7.43 -22.58
C SER A 290 14.88 6.80 -22.20
N LEU A 291 14.03 6.57 -23.21
CA LEU A 291 12.78 5.85 -23.05
C LEU A 291 13.03 4.33 -22.99
N ILE A 292 12.44 3.66 -22.01
CA ILE A 292 12.46 2.20 -21.86
C ILE A 292 11.05 1.63 -21.75
N SER A 293 10.89 0.33 -21.92
CA SER A 293 9.60 -0.32 -21.71
C SER A 293 9.25 -0.37 -20.21
N ARG A 294 7.96 -0.32 -19.87
CA ARG A 294 7.49 -0.47 -18.47
C ARG A 294 8.03 -1.73 -17.79
N ARG A 295 8.19 -2.81 -18.56
CA ARG A 295 8.73 -4.09 -18.08
C ARG A 295 10.19 -3.97 -17.64
N ALA A 296 10.97 -3.12 -18.31
CA ALA A 296 12.35 -2.82 -17.93
C ALA A 296 12.42 -1.86 -16.72
N ASN A 297 11.40 -1.02 -16.49
CA ASN A 297 11.37 -0.04 -15.40
C ASN A 297 10.74 -0.53 -14.08
N THR A 298 10.54 -1.85 -13.91
CA THR A 298 9.78 -2.42 -12.78
C THR A 298 10.34 -2.05 -11.40
N LYS A 299 11.65 -1.85 -11.27
CA LYS A 299 12.27 -1.49 -9.98
C LYS A 299 11.88 -0.08 -9.53
N ALA A 300 11.94 0.90 -10.45
CA ALA A 300 11.58 2.27 -10.15
C ALA A 300 10.06 2.41 -9.92
N ASP A 301 9.21 1.78 -10.75
CA ASP A 301 7.74 1.76 -10.55
C ASP A 301 7.34 1.20 -9.19
N ASN A 302 8.00 0.11 -8.77
CA ASN A 302 7.79 -0.44 -7.45
C ASN A 302 8.19 0.54 -6.32
N LEU A 303 9.27 1.29 -6.48
CA LEU A 303 9.72 2.28 -5.50
C LEU A 303 8.74 3.46 -5.42
N ALA A 304 8.33 3.98 -6.57
CA ALA A 304 7.38 5.08 -6.67
C ALA A 304 6.04 4.72 -6.03
N ARG A 305 5.50 3.53 -6.35
CA ARG A 305 4.26 3.05 -5.73
C ARG A 305 4.38 2.79 -4.23
N LYS A 306 5.56 2.39 -3.74
CA LYS A 306 5.78 2.06 -2.31
C LYS A 306 5.97 3.28 -1.44
N GLY A 307 6.44 4.41 -2.00
CA GLY A 307 6.43 5.71 -1.32
C GLY A 307 5.11 5.90 -0.60
N PHE A 308 4.00 5.65 -1.31
CA PHE A 308 2.60 5.85 -0.90
C PHE A 308 2.19 5.35 0.50
N THR A 309 2.89 4.35 1.06
CA THR A 309 2.46 3.64 2.26
C THR A 309 2.96 4.23 3.59
N SER A 310 3.90 5.18 3.56
CA SER A 310 4.45 5.78 4.79
C SER A 310 4.27 7.29 4.81
N SER A 311 3.63 7.78 5.87
CA SER A 311 3.39 9.20 6.12
C SER A 311 4.62 9.97 6.63
N LYS A 312 5.77 9.30 6.65
CA LYS A 312 7.06 9.92 6.91
C LYS A 312 7.74 10.13 5.55
N ASN A 313 8.30 11.31 5.33
CA ASN A 313 9.27 11.56 4.25
C ASN A 313 10.47 10.63 4.48
N ILE A 314 10.38 9.38 4.02
CA ILE A 314 11.45 8.41 4.16
C ILE A 314 12.37 8.62 2.96
N CYS A 315 13.30 9.57 3.07
CA CYS A 315 14.46 9.57 2.20
C CYS A 315 15.36 8.41 2.65
N ARG A 316 15.04 7.17 2.25
CA ARG A 316 15.96 6.04 2.43
C ARG A 316 16.93 6.06 1.26
N LEU A 317 17.99 6.84 1.41
CA LEU A 317 19.25 6.50 0.74
C LEU A 317 19.71 5.19 1.39
N ILE A 318 19.50 4.07 0.70
CA ILE A 318 20.21 2.84 1.04
C ILE A 318 21.47 2.91 0.19
N PRO A 319 22.57 3.41 0.76
CA PRO A 319 23.64 2.47 1.08
C PRO A 319 24.30 2.78 2.43
N TYR A 320 25.08 1.82 2.94
CA TYR A 320 26.06 2.08 3.98
C TYR A 320 26.86 3.36 3.63
N SER A 321 27.01 4.25 4.62
CA SER A 321 27.96 5.38 4.69
C SER A 321 27.74 6.65 3.84
N LEU A 322 26.56 7.28 3.85
CA LEU A 322 26.43 8.70 3.47
C LEU A 322 25.66 9.51 4.51
N GLU A 323 26.34 9.94 5.56
CA GLU A 323 25.84 10.94 6.53
C GLU A 323 25.74 12.37 5.96
N SER A 324 26.06 12.59 4.67
CA SER A 324 26.19 13.93 4.09
C SER A 324 25.08 14.36 3.11
N CYS A 325 24.23 13.47 2.60
CA CYS A 325 23.17 13.88 1.67
C CYS A 325 21.95 14.47 2.41
N ARG A 326 22.08 15.70 2.90
CA ARG A 326 20.93 16.56 3.22
C ARG A 326 20.31 17.09 1.92
N CYS A 327 19.71 16.21 1.12
CA CYS A 327 18.84 16.62 0.03
C CYS A 327 17.53 17.12 0.63
N ARG A 328 17.52 18.31 1.23
CA ARG A 328 16.29 19.07 1.43
C ARG A 328 15.83 19.47 0.04
N ILE A 329 14.69 18.92 -0.39
CA ILE A 329 13.87 19.57 -1.40
C ILE A 329 13.75 21.02 -0.96
N SER A 330 14.33 21.93 -1.76
CA SER A 330 14.41 23.37 -1.57
C SER A 330 13.33 23.91 -0.61
N ASP A 331 13.78 24.54 0.48
CA ASP A 331 12.96 25.17 1.53
C ASP A 331 11.92 26.20 0.98
N LYS A 332 11.93 26.51 -0.32
CA LYS A 332 10.89 27.29 -1.01
C LYS A 332 9.58 26.53 -1.19
N LEU A 333 9.57 25.20 -1.35
CA LEU A 333 8.34 24.39 -1.49
C LEU A 333 7.68 24.06 -0.15
N THR A 334 8.47 23.99 0.93
CA THR A 334 7.98 23.65 2.29
C THR A 334 7.20 24.79 2.95
N LYS A 335 7.48 26.04 2.59
CA LYS A 335 6.89 27.23 3.24
C LYS A 335 5.41 27.47 2.95
N MET A 336 4.85 26.89 1.88
CA MET A 336 3.43 27.09 1.57
C MET A 336 2.49 26.11 2.28
N VAL A 337 3.00 25.11 3.02
CA VAL A 337 2.09 24.01 3.41
C VAL A 337 2.27 23.32 4.75
N LEU A 338 3.06 23.87 5.67
CA LEU A 338 3.05 23.38 7.06
C LEU A 338 1.99 24.10 7.88
N GLN A 339 0.75 23.59 7.79
CA GLN A 339 -0.22 23.75 8.87
C GLN A 339 -1.00 22.44 9.00
N ASN A 340 -0.80 21.76 10.13
CA ASN A 340 -1.42 20.51 10.61
C ASN A 340 -0.62 19.22 10.37
N ASP A 341 0.40 18.99 11.19
CA ASP A 341 0.89 17.65 11.50
C ASP A 341 -0.18 16.90 12.31
N ILE A 342 -0.79 15.86 11.72
CA ILE A 342 -1.79 15.01 12.37
C ILE A 342 -1.13 13.64 12.61
N ASP A 343 -1.10 13.19 13.87
CA ASP A 343 -0.69 11.82 14.24
C ASP A 343 -1.64 10.80 13.57
N LEU A 344 -1.11 10.02 12.63
CA LEU A 344 -1.86 9.03 11.85
C LEU A 344 -1.93 7.66 12.52
N LEU A 345 -1.17 7.44 13.59
CA LEU A 345 -1.23 6.23 14.41
C LEU A 345 -2.32 6.35 15.47
N ASN A 346 -2.57 7.57 15.97
CA ASN A 346 -3.65 7.89 16.90
C ASN A 346 -4.41 9.15 16.45
N PRO A 347 -5.19 9.07 15.36
CA PRO A 347 -5.98 10.22 14.92
C PRO A 347 -6.94 10.64 16.05
N PRO A 348 -7.04 11.95 16.38
CA PRO A 348 -7.93 12.42 17.42
C PRO A 348 -9.36 11.93 17.18
N ALA A 349 -10.05 11.46 18.23
CA ALA A 349 -11.39 10.88 18.11
C ALA A 349 -12.40 11.82 17.40
N GLU A 350 -12.19 13.12 17.48
CA GLU A 350 -12.98 14.13 16.81
C GLU A 350 -12.75 14.19 15.29
N LEU A 351 -11.52 13.96 14.84
CA LEU A 351 -11.15 13.83 13.43
C LEU A 351 -11.69 12.53 12.84
N GLU A 352 -11.70 11.44 13.61
CA GLU A 352 -12.32 10.18 13.20
C GLU A 352 -13.84 10.25 13.08
N LYS A 353 -14.51 10.98 13.99
CA LYS A 353 -15.96 11.20 13.94
C LYS A 353 -16.39 11.92 12.66
N ARG A 354 -15.57 12.83 12.13
CA ARG A 354 -15.80 13.55 10.87
C ARG A 354 -15.61 12.68 9.63
N LYS A 355 -14.90 11.55 9.71
CA LYS A 355 -14.74 10.61 8.60
C LYS A 355 -16.01 9.80 8.39
N HIS A 356 -16.28 9.45 7.13
CA HIS A 356 -17.35 8.51 6.78
C HIS A 356 -17.17 7.18 7.53
N LYS A 357 -18.27 6.58 8.02
CA LYS A 357 -18.25 5.39 8.91
C LYS A 357 -17.42 4.22 8.40
N LEU A 358 -17.35 4.03 7.08
CA LEU A 358 -16.55 2.97 6.43
C LEU A 358 -15.05 3.27 6.36
N LYS A 359 -14.64 4.52 6.57
CA LYS A 359 -13.25 5.02 6.46
C LYS A 359 -12.62 5.33 7.83
N ARG A 360 -13.27 4.91 8.94
CA ARG A 360 -12.74 5.05 10.30
C ARG A 360 -11.77 3.90 10.61
N LEU A 361 -10.74 4.16 11.40
CA LEU A 361 -9.77 3.15 11.81
C LEU A 361 -10.45 2.04 12.63
N VAL A 362 -11.32 2.44 13.56
CA VAL A 362 -12.25 1.56 14.27
C VAL A 362 -13.66 1.83 13.77
N GLN A 363 -14.28 0.84 13.12
CA GLN A 363 -15.64 0.99 12.63
C GLN A 363 -16.62 0.91 13.80
N SER A 364 -17.19 2.07 14.15
CA SER A 364 -18.33 2.20 15.05
C SER A 364 -19.54 2.75 14.28
N PRO A 365 -20.76 2.26 14.59
CA PRO A 365 -21.96 2.82 13.99
C PRO A 365 -22.13 4.30 14.40
N ASN A 366 -22.69 5.12 13.51
CA ASN A 366 -23.07 6.51 13.83
C ASN A 366 -24.30 6.60 14.74
N SER A 367 -25.02 5.48 14.87
CA SER A 367 -26.17 5.33 15.73
C SER A 367 -25.73 5.00 17.16
N PHE A 368 -26.54 5.38 18.13
CA PHE A 368 -26.29 5.18 19.56
C PHE A 368 -27.63 5.03 20.26
N PHE A 369 -27.62 4.42 21.43
CA PHE A 369 -28.76 4.42 22.35
C PHE A 369 -28.73 5.70 23.19
N MET A 370 -29.90 6.28 23.41
CA MET A 370 -30.08 7.48 24.24
C MET A 370 -31.15 7.22 25.28
N ASP A 371 -30.99 7.76 26.48
CA ASP A 371 -32.07 7.82 27.45
C ASP A 371 -32.84 9.12 27.21
N VAL A 372 -34.11 9.01 26.85
CA VAL A 372 -35.02 10.14 26.63
C VAL A 372 -35.88 10.32 27.87
N LYS A 373 -35.83 11.52 28.45
CA LYS A 373 -36.64 11.93 29.59
C LYS A 373 -37.94 12.54 29.08
N CYS A 374 -39.06 11.92 29.47
CA CYS A 374 -40.40 12.38 29.15
C CYS A 374 -40.71 13.70 29.88
N GLN A 375 -41.29 14.68 29.18
CA GLN A 375 -41.68 15.95 29.80
C GLN A 375 -42.88 15.82 30.75
N GLY A 376 -43.84 14.94 30.45
CA GLY A 376 -45.05 14.78 31.27
C GLY A 376 -44.82 14.09 32.62
N CYS A 377 -44.12 12.95 32.64
CA CYS A 377 -43.98 12.12 33.85
C CYS A 377 -42.53 11.91 34.30
N PHE A 378 -41.56 12.58 33.65
CA PHE A 378 -40.11 12.46 33.94
C PHE A 378 -39.49 11.07 33.84
N ASN A 379 -40.26 10.07 33.40
CA ASN A 379 -39.76 8.71 33.18
C ASN A 379 -38.71 8.71 32.06
N MET A 380 -37.68 7.87 32.24
CA MET A 380 -36.59 7.71 31.27
C MET A 380 -36.82 6.46 30.44
N THR A 381 -36.83 6.59 29.13
CA THR A 381 -36.96 5.46 28.20
C THR A 381 -35.72 5.40 27.30
N THR A 382 -35.11 4.22 27.17
CA THR A 382 -33.99 4.05 26.25
C THR A 382 -34.51 3.95 24.81
N VAL A 383 -34.04 4.84 23.94
CA VAL A 383 -34.45 4.99 22.55
C VAL A 383 -33.23 4.86 21.64
N PHE A 384 -33.40 4.24 20.47
CA PHE A 384 -32.36 4.17 19.45
C PHE A 384 -32.35 5.44 18.59
N SER A 385 -31.18 6.03 18.34
CA SER A 385 -31.09 7.34 17.67
C SER A 385 -31.61 7.40 16.23
N HIS A 386 -31.76 6.25 15.57
CA HIS A 386 -32.33 6.13 14.22
C HIS A 386 -33.55 5.20 14.24
N SER A 387 -34.41 5.35 15.25
CA SER A 387 -35.65 4.57 15.37
C SER A 387 -36.46 4.64 14.07
N GLN A 388 -36.89 3.49 13.57
CA GLN A 388 -37.77 3.38 12.41
C GLN A 388 -39.26 3.49 12.79
N THR A 389 -39.57 3.40 14.08
CA THR A 389 -40.92 3.48 14.63
C THR A 389 -41.05 4.68 15.55
N VAL A 390 -42.29 5.16 15.68
CA VAL A 390 -42.66 6.13 16.72
C VAL A 390 -42.43 5.49 18.09
N VAL A 391 -41.83 6.25 19.01
CA VAL A 391 -41.59 5.79 20.38
C VAL A 391 -42.41 6.64 21.34
N VAL A 392 -43.15 5.98 22.23
CA VAL A 392 -43.98 6.61 23.27
C VAL A 392 -43.43 6.28 24.65
N CYS A 393 -43.73 7.14 25.62
CA CYS A 393 -43.37 6.93 27.01
C CYS A 393 -44.16 5.74 27.58
N GLY A 394 -43.46 4.78 28.17
CA GLY A 394 -44.11 3.60 28.77
C GLY A 394 -45.03 3.91 29.96
N ASN A 395 -44.93 5.10 30.56
CA ASN A 395 -45.71 5.46 31.75
C ASN A 395 -46.95 6.33 31.43
N CYS A 396 -46.81 7.35 30.59
CA CYS A 396 -47.90 8.30 30.29
C CYS A 396 -48.32 8.31 28.81
N GLN A 397 -47.78 7.40 27.99
CA GLN A 397 -48.06 7.26 26.55
C GLN A 397 -47.76 8.50 25.69
N THR A 398 -47.16 9.55 26.27
CA THR A 398 -46.73 10.74 25.54
C THR A 398 -45.69 10.36 24.49
N LEU A 399 -45.81 10.94 23.30
CA LEU A 399 -44.85 10.80 22.21
C LEU A 399 -43.45 11.24 22.65
N LEU A 400 -42.44 10.41 22.48
CA LEU A 400 -41.04 10.74 22.78
C LEU A 400 -40.25 11.08 21.52
N CYS A 401 -40.44 10.35 20.43
CA CYS A 401 -39.80 10.65 19.16
C CYS A 401 -40.53 10.08 17.93
N THR A 402 -40.33 10.70 16.77
CA THR A 402 -40.84 10.27 15.46
C THR A 402 -39.72 9.91 14.47
N PRO A 403 -39.94 8.93 13.58
CA PRO A 403 -38.97 8.56 12.56
C PRO A 403 -38.95 9.59 11.41
N THR A 404 -37.76 9.88 10.87
CA THR A 404 -37.56 10.87 9.78
C THR A 404 -36.81 10.28 8.57
N GLY A 405 -36.61 8.96 8.53
CA GLY A 405 -35.68 8.31 7.58
C GLY A 405 -34.19 8.48 7.93
N GLY A 406 -33.88 9.31 8.93
CA GLY A 406 -32.54 9.52 9.46
C GLY A 406 -32.50 9.44 10.99
N LYS A 407 -32.01 10.48 11.66
CA LYS A 407 -32.07 10.58 13.12
C LYS A 407 -33.50 10.84 13.56
N ALA A 408 -34.00 10.07 14.53
CA ALA A 408 -35.32 10.27 15.09
C ALA A 408 -35.46 11.69 15.65
N MET A 409 -36.60 12.34 15.39
CA MET A 409 -36.91 13.68 15.86
C MET A 409 -37.57 13.57 17.24
N LEU A 410 -37.00 14.23 18.24
CA LEU A 410 -37.59 14.25 19.59
C LEU A 410 -38.80 15.19 19.62
N THR A 411 -39.81 14.82 20.41
CA THR A 411 -40.94 15.70 20.71
C THR A 411 -40.46 16.94 21.48
N GLU A 412 -41.04 18.09 21.18
CA GLU A 412 -40.74 19.35 21.87
C GLU A 412 -40.89 19.19 23.40
N GLY A 413 -39.91 19.68 24.16
CA GLY A 413 -39.85 19.53 25.62
C GLY A 413 -39.21 18.22 26.13
N CYS A 414 -39.02 17.19 25.29
CA CYS A 414 -38.26 16.00 25.70
C CYS A 414 -36.75 16.29 25.68
N SER A 415 -36.03 15.84 26.71
CA SER A 415 -34.57 15.94 26.78
C SER A 415 -33.94 14.55 26.65
N PHE A 416 -32.71 14.48 26.14
CA PHE A 416 -32.01 13.20 26.00
C PHE A 416 -30.57 13.28 26.48
N ARG A 417 -30.05 12.15 26.95
CA ARG A 417 -28.61 11.92 27.13
C ARG A 417 -28.19 10.71 26.30
N LYS A 418 -26.98 10.75 25.75
CA LYS A 418 -26.40 9.55 25.13
C LYS A 418 -26.03 8.57 26.23
N LYS A 419 -26.38 7.29 26.06
CA LYS A 419 -25.88 6.23 26.92
C LYS A 419 -24.41 6.02 26.56
N GLY A 420 -23.51 6.13 27.54
CA GLY A 420 -22.10 5.80 27.35
C GLY A 420 -21.93 4.30 27.12
N ASP A 421 -20.88 3.92 26.38
CA ASP A 421 -20.46 2.53 26.21
C ASP A 421 -19.90 1.95 27.50
#